data_AF-A0A9P0C6U9-F1
#
_entry.id   AF-A0A9P0C6U9-F1
#
_cell.length_a   1.000
_cell.length_b   1.000
_cell.length_c   1.000
_cell.angle_alpha   90.00
_cell.angle_beta   90.00
_cell.angle_gamma   90.00
#
_symmetry.space_group_name_H-M   'P 1'
#
loop_
_entity.id
_entity.type
_entity.pdbx_description
1 polymer ?
#
loop_
_entity_poly.entity_id
_entity_poly.type
_entity_poly.pdbx_seq_one_letter_code
_entity_poly.pdbx_strand_id
1 'polypeptide(L)'
;MGNNRSRDLDYTDALFVDILHTGAGILGQWGPNGHADFYVNGGSSQPGCAHDTIFQTLSCDHTKVTPYFIESINSKEGFWAGPCPSLFSYLIGWCEPKDSEYVLMGEHVTRK
;
A
#
# COMPACT_ATOMS: atom_id res chain seq x y z
N MET A 1 23.67 7.56 -4.12
CA MET A 1 23.36 8.35 -2.91
C MET A 1 22.70 9.65 -3.34
N GLY A 2 21.41 9.82 -3.03
CA GLY A 2 20.95 11.03 -2.36
C GLY A 2 20.47 12.23 -3.17
N ASN A 3 19.84 12.08 -4.33
CA ASN A 3 19.13 13.22 -4.93
C ASN A 3 17.66 12.86 -5.16
N ASN A 4 16.82 13.17 -4.17
CA ASN A 4 15.37 13.32 -4.31
C ASN A 4 15.13 14.41 -5.36
N ARG A 5 14.98 14.00 -6.62
CA ARG A 5 14.85 14.92 -7.77
C ARG A 5 13.40 15.25 -8.08
N SER A 6 12.44 14.48 -7.56
CA SER A 6 11.01 14.66 -7.84
C SER A 6 10.32 15.61 -6.85
N ARG A 7 10.91 15.87 -5.67
CA ARG A 7 10.25 16.55 -4.53
C ARG A 7 9.05 15.76 -3.98
N ASP A 8 8.97 14.48 -4.31
CA ASP A 8 8.00 13.56 -3.73
C ASP A 8 8.62 12.85 -2.53
N LEU A 9 7.80 12.15 -1.74
CA LEU A 9 8.29 11.22 -0.72
C LEU A 9 9.11 10.10 -1.39
N ASP A 10 10.31 9.83 -0.89
CA ASP A 10 11.10 8.67 -1.29
C ASP A 10 11.81 7.99 -0.11
N TYR A 11 12.36 6.79 -0.35
CA TYR A 11 13.02 5.96 0.65
C TYR A 11 14.23 6.62 1.32
N THR A 12 14.79 7.69 0.75
CA THR A 12 15.91 8.43 1.34
C THR A 12 15.48 9.48 2.38
N ASP A 13 14.18 9.77 2.50
CA ASP A 13 13.66 10.81 3.41
C ASP A 13 13.61 10.38 4.89
N ALA A 14 13.74 9.07 5.18
CA ALA A 14 13.80 8.54 6.55
C ALA A 14 14.61 7.24 6.64
N LEU A 15 14.86 6.77 7.87
CA LEU A 15 15.53 5.48 8.13
C LEU A 15 14.73 4.29 7.61
N PHE A 16 13.41 4.43 7.57
CA PHE A 16 12.48 3.46 7.01
C PHE A 16 11.24 4.23 6.57
N VAL A 17 10.70 3.87 5.40
CA VAL A 17 9.55 4.52 4.76
C VAL A 17 8.67 3.40 4.27
N ASP A 18 7.51 3.22 4.88
CA ASP A 18 6.45 2.37 4.39
C ASP A 18 5.31 3.20 3.79
N ILE A 19 4.73 2.70 2.70
CA ILE A 19 3.70 3.40 1.94
C ILE A 19 2.50 2.47 1.75
N LEU A 20 1.31 2.95 2.09
CA LEU A 20 0.06 2.25 1.85
C LEU A 20 -0.67 2.86 0.64
N HIS A 21 -0.82 2.08 -0.42
CA HIS A 21 -1.51 2.45 -1.65
C HIS A 21 -2.94 1.91 -1.63
N THR A 22 -3.94 2.81 -1.66
CA THR A 22 -5.36 2.43 -1.76
C THR A 22 -6.10 3.06 -2.95
N GLY A 23 -5.57 4.16 -3.50
CA GLY A 23 -6.12 4.89 -4.65
C GLY A 23 -5.06 5.29 -5.68
N ALA A 24 -4.05 4.43 -5.88
CA ALA A 24 -2.92 4.70 -6.77
C ALA A 24 -3.35 4.88 -8.24
N GLY A 25 -2.76 5.88 -8.91
CA GLY A 25 -2.98 6.19 -10.32
C GLY A 25 -4.07 7.22 -10.62
N ILE A 26 -4.86 7.62 -9.62
CA ILE A 26 -5.89 8.64 -9.78
C ILE A 26 -5.66 9.81 -8.83
N LEU A 27 -5.81 9.58 -7.52
CA LEU A 27 -5.52 10.58 -6.48
C LEU A 27 -4.25 10.24 -5.69
N GLY A 28 -3.82 8.98 -5.71
CA GLY A 28 -2.53 8.53 -5.20
C GLY A 28 -1.50 8.30 -6.31
N GLN A 29 -0.24 8.17 -5.92
CA GLN A 29 0.89 7.93 -6.82
C GLN A 29 1.10 6.43 -7.05
N TRP A 30 1.54 6.06 -8.25
CA TRP A 30 2.07 4.73 -8.55
C TRP A 30 3.58 4.65 -8.33
N GLY A 31 4.07 3.43 -8.12
CA GLY A 31 5.50 3.13 -8.07
C GLY A 31 5.98 2.84 -6.65
N PRO A 32 7.08 2.09 -6.52
CA PRO A 32 7.70 1.84 -5.23
C PRO A 32 8.53 3.07 -4.85
N ASN A 33 8.03 3.83 -3.87
CA ASN A 33 8.72 5.02 -3.37
C ASN A 33 9.27 4.80 -1.95
N GLY A 34 8.87 3.74 -1.27
CA GLY A 34 9.31 3.42 0.08
C GLY A 34 10.41 2.36 0.10
N HIS A 35 10.77 1.99 1.33
CA HIS A 35 11.41 0.71 1.61
C HIS A 35 10.41 -0.45 1.52
N ALA A 36 9.15 -0.19 1.85
CA ALA A 36 8.04 -1.13 1.68
C ALA A 36 6.81 -0.42 1.12
N ASP A 37 6.27 -0.93 0.01
CA ASP A 37 5.07 -0.40 -0.63
C ASP A 37 3.96 -1.46 -0.60
N PHE A 38 2.87 -1.15 0.10
CA PHE A 38 1.73 -2.03 0.31
C PHE A 38 0.59 -1.66 -0.63
N TYR A 39 0.25 -2.54 -1.57
CA TYR A 39 -0.84 -2.35 -2.53
C TYR A 39 -2.10 -3.05 -2.04
N VAL A 40 -2.86 -2.37 -1.19
CA VAL A 40 -4.06 -2.95 -0.54
C VAL A 40 -5.11 -3.26 -1.60
N ASN A 41 -5.53 -4.52 -1.69
CA ASN A 41 -6.47 -5.01 -2.71
C ASN A 41 -6.02 -4.68 -4.16
N GLY A 42 -4.71 -4.65 -4.42
CA GLY A 42 -4.14 -4.25 -5.71
C GLY A 42 -3.86 -2.75 -5.85
N GLY A 43 -4.17 -1.93 -4.85
CA GLY A 43 -3.62 -0.58 -4.68
C GLY A 43 -4.45 0.58 -5.25
N SER A 44 -5.46 0.32 -6.07
CA SER A 44 -6.25 1.38 -6.74
C SER A 44 -7.73 1.42 -6.36
N SER A 45 -8.39 0.26 -6.27
CA SER A 45 -9.82 0.17 -6.00
C SER A 45 -10.05 -0.61 -4.73
N GLN A 46 -10.86 -0.07 -3.83
CA GLN A 46 -11.11 -0.64 -2.53
C GLN A 46 -12.52 -1.22 -2.41
N PRO A 47 -12.67 -2.38 -1.77
CA PRO A 47 -13.98 -2.93 -1.46
C PRO A 47 -14.85 -1.95 -0.68
N GLY A 48 -16.11 -1.81 -1.10
CA GLY A 48 -17.09 -0.93 -0.46
C GLY A 48 -16.98 0.56 -0.83
N CYS A 49 -16.22 0.93 -1.86
CA CYS A 49 -16.13 2.30 -2.37
C CYS A 49 -16.95 2.57 -3.66
N ALA A 50 -17.71 1.60 -4.14
CA ALA A 50 -18.62 1.83 -5.27
C ALA A 50 -19.76 2.77 -4.85
N HIS A 51 -19.88 3.91 -5.56
CA HIS A 51 -20.88 4.95 -5.32
C HIS A 51 -21.53 5.38 -6.64
N ASP A 52 -22.62 6.16 -6.55
CA ASP A 52 -23.36 6.64 -7.72
C ASP A 52 -22.53 7.57 -8.62
N THR A 53 -21.52 8.23 -8.05
CA THR A 53 -20.65 9.16 -8.78
C THR A 53 -19.19 8.73 -8.72
N ILE A 54 -18.48 8.90 -9.84
CA ILE A 54 -17.05 8.59 -9.92
C ILE A 54 -16.22 9.38 -8.91
N PHE A 55 -16.60 10.63 -8.63
CA PHE A 55 -15.89 11.47 -7.65
C PHE A 55 -15.96 10.88 -6.23
N GLN A 56 -17.13 10.39 -5.81
CA GLN A 56 -17.28 9.75 -4.50
C GLN A 56 -16.51 8.43 -4.44
N THR A 57 -16.52 7.62 -5.51
CA THR A 57 -15.73 6.39 -5.56
C THR A 57 -14.24 6.66 -5.43
N LEU A 58 -13.69 7.56 -6.25
CA LEU A 58 -12.27 7.92 -6.20
C LEU A 58 -11.86 8.52 -4.85
N SER A 59 -12.71 9.36 -4.26
CA SER A 59 -12.47 9.92 -2.94
C SER A 59 -12.49 8.84 -1.85
N CYS A 60 -13.38 7.86 -1.94
CA CYS A 60 -13.43 6.73 -1.00
C CYS A 60 -12.18 5.86 -1.13
N ASP A 61 -11.81 5.46 -2.36
CA ASP A 61 -10.61 4.64 -2.63
C ASP A 61 -9.35 5.31 -2.07
N HIS A 62 -9.19 6.62 -2.31
CA HIS A 62 -8.04 7.39 -1.82
C HIS A 62 -8.00 7.50 -0.29
N THR A 63 -9.15 7.73 0.35
CA THR A 63 -9.20 7.95 1.81
C THR A 63 -9.26 6.66 2.62
N LYS A 64 -9.44 5.50 1.98
CA LYS A 64 -9.49 4.18 2.65
C LYS A 64 -8.20 3.81 3.38
N VAL A 65 -7.07 4.44 3.03
CA VAL A 65 -5.79 4.25 3.73
C VAL A 65 -5.90 4.56 5.23
N THR A 66 -6.67 5.59 5.61
CA THR A 66 -6.83 6.02 7.00
C THR A 66 -7.48 4.95 7.88
N PRO A 67 -8.67 4.40 7.56
CA PRO A 67 -9.25 3.34 8.37
C PRO A 67 -8.42 2.05 8.37
N TYR A 68 -7.72 1.70 7.28
CA TYR A 68 -6.81 0.55 7.30
C TYR A 68 -5.65 0.75 8.28
N PHE A 69 -5.03 1.94 8.28
CA PHE A 69 -3.96 2.24 9.22
C PHE A 69 -4.47 2.25 10.67
N ILE A 70 -5.63 2.87 10.95
CA ILE A 70 -6.23 2.89 12.30
C ILE A 70 -6.49 1.47 12.79
N GLU A 71 -7.07 0.60 11.96
CA GLU A 71 -7.34 -0.79 12.32
C GLU A 71 -6.03 -1.57 12.56
N SER A 72 -4.97 -1.26 11.82
CA SER A 72 -3.67 -1.95 11.95
C SER A 72 -3.05 -1.80 13.35
N ILE A 73 -3.39 -0.74 14.08
CA ILE A 73 -2.86 -0.46 15.42
C ILE A 73 -3.34 -1.53 16.43
N ASN A 74 -4.62 -1.91 16.35
CA ASN A 74 -5.30 -2.72 17.37
C ASN A 74 -5.73 -4.11 16.89
N SER A 75 -5.61 -4.40 15.59
CA SER A 75 -6.03 -5.67 15.03
C SER A 75 -5.22 -6.83 15.62
N LYS A 76 -5.92 -7.89 16.06
CA LYS A 76 -5.30 -9.14 16.50
C LYS A 76 -4.95 -10.07 15.34
N GLU A 77 -5.65 -9.93 14.23
CA GLU A 77 -5.44 -10.72 13.01
C GLU A 77 -4.33 -10.10 12.16
N GLY A 78 -4.27 -8.76 12.12
CA GLY A 78 -3.30 -8.00 11.35
C GLY A 78 -3.60 -7.94 9.86
N PHE A 79 -2.88 -7.07 9.16
CA PHE A 79 -2.92 -6.97 7.70
C PHE A 79 -1.65 -7.56 7.11
N TRP A 80 -1.67 -8.86 6.82
CA TRP A 80 -0.52 -9.56 6.27
C TRP A 80 -0.37 -9.29 4.78
N ALA A 81 0.83 -8.89 4.38
CA ALA A 81 1.21 -8.65 3.00
C ALA A 81 2.35 -9.58 2.61
N GLY A 82 2.19 -10.25 1.47
CA GLY A 82 3.24 -11.07 0.86
C GLY A 82 3.97 -10.28 -0.23
N PRO A 83 5.30 -10.38 -0.33
CA PRO A 83 6.04 -9.72 -1.40
C PRO A 83 5.66 -10.31 -2.75
N CYS A 84 5.62 -9.45 -3.77
CA CYS A 84 5.42 -9.88 -5.14
C CYS A 84 6.29 -9.05 -6.10
N PRO A 85 6.84 -9.65 -7.17
CA PRO A 85 7.74 -8.93 -8.07
C PRO A 85 7.09 -7.75 -8.80
N SER A 86 5.78 -7.80 -9.03
CA SER A 86 5.03 -6.73 -9.68
C SER A 86 3.53 -6.83 -9.38
N LEU A 87 2.81 -5.71 -9.56
CA LEU A 87 1.35 -5.72 -9.53
C LEU A 87 0.75 -6.66 -10.59
N PHE A 88 1.37 -6.76 -11.77
CA PHE A 88 0.90 -7.67 -12.81
C PHE A 88 0.95 -9.14 -12.34
N SER A 89 2.05 -9.55 -11.71
CA SER A 89 2.19 -10.88 -11.11
C SER A 89 1.12 -11.15 -10.05
N TYR A 90 0.74 -10.13 -9.27
CA TYR A 90 -0.38 -10.23 -8.32
C TYR A 90 -1.72 -10.43 -9.01
N LEU A 91 -2.04 -9.62 -10.02
CA LEU A 91 -3.34 -9.69 -10.71
C LEU A 91 -3.58 -11.03 -11.43
N ILE A 92 -2.53 -11.69 -11.90
CA ILE A 92 -2.63 -13.01 -12.56
C ILE A 92 -2.46 -14.19 -11.59
N GLY A 93 -2.29 -13.93 -10.29
CA GLY A 93 -2.17 -14.97 -9.26
C GLY A 93 -0.82 -15.70 -9.26
N TRP A 94 0.26 -15.05 -9.70
CA TRP A 94 1.62 -15.61 -9.74
C TRP A 94 2.52 -15.13 -8.59
N CYS A 95 1.94 -14.66 -7.49
CA CYS A 95 2.68 -14.43 -6.25
C CYS A 95 2.57 -15.67 -5.36
N GLU A 96 3.70 -16.33 -5.09
CA GLU A 96 3.79 -17.45 -4.14
C GLU A 96 4.81 -17.14 -3.05
N PRO A 97 4.57 -16.12 -2.20
CA PRO A 97 5.44 -15.81 -1.08
C PRO A 97 5.40 -16.94 -0.04
N LYS A 98 6.56 -17.26 0.54
CA LYS A 98 6.64 -18.21 1.66
C LYS A 98 6.04 -17.58 2.91
N ASP A 99 5.52 -18.39 3.83
CA ASP A 99 4.99 -17.93 5.11
C ASP A 99 5.97 -17.03 5.90
N SER A 100 7.28 -17.30 5.77
CA SER A 100 8.34 -16.52 6.41
C SER A 100 8.57 -15.12 5.82
N GLU A 101 8.03 -14.86 4.63
CA GLU A 101 8.20 -13.61 3.87
C GLU A 101 7.04 -12.63 4.08
N TYR A 102 5.94 -13.08 4.67
CA TYR A 102 4.83 -12.20 5.00
C TYR A 102 5.24 -11.19 6.09
N VAL A 103 4.78 -9.96 5.91
CA VAL A 103 5.01 -8.85 6.84
C VAL A 103 3.68 -8.17 7.16
N LEU A 104 3.59 -7.58 8.34
CA LEU A 104 2.44 -6.76 8.71
C LEU A 104 2.53 -5.41 8.02
N MET A 105 1.43 -4.97 7.43
CA MET A 105 1.21 -3.61 6.97
C MET A 105 0.71 -2.73 8.12
N GLY A 106 1.11 -1.46 8.13
CA GLY A 106 0.64 -0.45 9.08
C GLY A 106 1.55 -0.30 10.29
N GLU A 107 0.99 0.02 11.45
CA GLU A 107 1.73 0.41 12.67
C GLU A 107 2.87 -0.56 13.04
N HIS A 108 2.63 -1.86 12.91
CA HIS A 108 3.55 -2.92 13.36
C HIS A 108 4.48 -3.44 12.26
N VAL A 109 4.67 -2.69 11.16
CA VAL A 109 5.55 -3.09 10.06
C VAL A 109 6.99 -3.31 10.53
N THR A 110 7.55 -4.46 10.19
CA THR A 110 8.94 -4.79 10.55
C THR A 110 9.92 -4.12 9.60
N ARG A 111 10.89 -3.39 10.14
CA ARG A 111 11.96 -2.68 9.41
C ARG A 111 13.10 -3.61 8.99
N LYS A 112 12.78 -4.75 8.37
CA LYS A 112 13.79 -5.73 7.92
C LYS A 112 14.60 -5.19 6.75
#